data_AF-A0AA39UUA9-F1
#
_entry.id   AF-A0AA39UUA9-F1
#
_cell.length_a   1.000
_cell.length_b   1.000
_cell.length_c   1.000
_cell.angle_alpha   90.00
_cell.angle_beta   90.00
_cell.angle_gamma   90.00
#
_symmetry.space_group_name_H-M   'P 1'
#
loop_
_entity.id
_entity.type
_entity.pdbx_description
1 polymer ?
#
loop_
_entity_poly.entity_id
_entity_poly.type
_entity_poly.pdbx_seq_one_letter_code
_entity_poly.pdbx_strand_id
1 'polypeptide(L)'
;MSSMVTRLLTPTYATMLNTHLVRQSVIVKPNELKSALVRPSQIARYEPHRSERYLAASLAYGIVKNHPFMDGNKRTGFLLGHMYLRAQGFPGLVMRDEDVTRIVDLFVGVADGSVDLEELSEMLERHT
;
A
#
# COMPACT_ATOMS: atom_id res chain seq x y z
N MET A 1 2.67 -8.74 -14.90
CA MET A 1 3.17 -7.59 -14.10
C MET A 1 4.22 -6.84 -14.89
N SER A 2 4.12 -5.50 -14.92
CA SER A 2 5.09 -4.61 -15.58
C SER A 2 6.47 -4.66 -14.90
N SER A 3 7.54 -4.40 -15.66
CA SER A 3 8.92 -4.34 -15.15
C SER A 3 9.14 -3.24 -14.09
N MET A 4 8.25 -2.24 -14.04
CA MET A 4 8.26 -1.18 -13.02
C MET A 4 7.76 -1.70 -11.68
N VAL A 5 6.67 -2.49 -11.66
CA VAL A 5 6.07 -3.02 -10.42
C VAL A 5 7.04 -3.96 -9.71
N THR A 6 7.77 -4.80 -10.45
CA THR A 6 8.77 -5.71 -9.88
C THR A 6 9.90 -4.97 -9.15
N ARG A 7 10.20 -3.73 -9.54
CA ARG A 7 11.21 -2.90 -8.86
C ARG A 7 10.64 -2.21 -7.62
N LEU A 8 9.35 -1.88 -7.61
CA LEU A 8 8.67 -1.25 -6.48
C LEU A 8 8.40 -2.21 -5.31
N LEU A 9 8.03 -3.46 -5.62
CA LEU A 9 7.62 -4.45 -4.60
C LEU A 9 8.82 -5.19 -3.97
N THR A 10 9.86 -4.44 -3.58
CA THR A 10 11.06 -4.99 -2.94
C THR A 10 11.25 -4.41 -1.53
N PRO A 11 11.83 -5.18 -0.58
CA PRO A 11 12.15 -4.65 0.74
C PRO A 11 13.08 -3.45 0.68
N THR A 12 14.03 -3.43 -0.28
CA THR A 12 14.94 -2.31 -0.51
C THR A 12 14.19 -1.04 -0.88
N TYR A 13 13.28 -1.10 -1.84
CA TYR A 13 12.49 0.06 -2.25
C TYR A 13 11.58 0.54 -1.11
N ALA A 14 10.88 -0.38 -0.43
CA ALA A 14 10.02 -0.03 0.70
C ALA A 14 10.80 0.63 1.85
N THR A 15 12.01 0.14 2.15
CA THR A 15 12.90 0.72 3.17
C THR A 15 13.41 2.10 2.75
N MET A 16 13.83 2.26 1.50
CA MET A 16 14.24 3.56 0.96
C MET A 16 13.09 4.56 1.07
N LEU A 17 11.88 4.16 0.70
CA LEU A 17 10.70 5.01 0.78
C LEU A 17 10.36 5.38 2.23
N ASN A 18 10.41 4.43 3.16
CA ASN A 18 10.23 4.70 4.58
C ASN A 18 11.31 5.65 5.15
N THR A 19 12.57 5.49 4.75
CA THR A 19 13.67 6.38 5.17
C THR A 19 13.40 7.85 4.81
N HIS A 20 12.80 8.13 3.65
CA HIS A 20 12.41 9.50 3.29
C HIS A 20 11.30 10.08 4.19
N LEU A 21 10.49 9.22 4.82
CA LEU A 21 9.38 9.61 5.70
C LEU A 21 9.79 9.79 7.17
N VAL A 22 10.73 8.98 7.65
CA VAL A 22 11.11 8.92 9.09
C VAL A 22 12.59 9.18 9.36
N ARG A 23 13.35 9.65 8.36
CA ARG A 23 14.81 9.90 8.35
C ARG A 23 15.69 8.66 8.48
N GLN A 24 15.32 7.69 9.31
CA GLN A 24 16.03 6.43 9.48
C GLN A 24 15.03 5.27 9.59
N SER A 25 14.94 4.46 8.53
CA SER A 25 14.09 3.28 8.53
C SER A 25 14.71 2.15 9.35
N VAL A 26 13.89 1.53 10.19
CA VAL A 26 14.22 0.28 10.89
C VAL A 26 13.11 -0.73 10.63
N ILE A 27 13.45 -1.87 10.05
CA ILE A 27 12.52 -2.98 9.86
C ILE A 27 12.49 -3.79 11.16
N VAL A 28 11.32 -3.85 11.80
CA VAL A 28 11.10 -4.63 13.03
C VAL A 28 10.43 -5.98 12.74
N LYS A 29 9.74 -6.11 11.60
CA LYS A 29 9.07 -7.35 11.19
C LYS A 29 9.33 -7.67 9.71
N PRO A 30 10.48 -8.31 9.40
CA PRO A 30 10.92 -8.50 8.02
C PRO A 30 10.08 -9.51 7.23
N ASN A 31 9.46 -10.49 7.90
CA ASN A 31 8.64 -11.49 7.21
C ASN A 31 7.29 -10.91 6.78
N GLU A 32 6.72 -10.05 7.63
CA GLU A 32 5.48 -9.34 7.40
C GLU A 32 5.64 -8.30 6.30
N LEU A 33 6.80 -7.64 6.23
CA LEU A 33 7.15 -6.78 5.10
C LEU A 33 7.16 -7.57 3.79
N LYS A 34 7.88 -8.70 3.75
CA LYS A 34 7.96 -9.56 2.56
C LYS A 34 6.58 -10.08 2.15
N SER A 35 5.78 -10.51 3.13
CA SER A 35 4.41 -10.99 2.90
C SER A 35 3.54 -9.91 2.26
N ALA A 36 3.55 -8.68 2.80
CA ALA A 36 2.80 -7.57 2.23
C ALA A 36 3.24 -7.22 0.79
N LEU A 37 4.54 -7.24 0.50
CA LEU A 37 5.08 -6.94 -0.83
C LEU A 37 4.76 -8.00 -1.88
N VAL A 38 4.65 -9.28 -1.48
CA VAL A 38 4.34 -10.40 -2.38
C VAL A 38 2.83 -10.51 -2.67
N ARG A 39 1.99 -10.05 -1.74
CA ARG A 39 0.53 -10.21 -1.77
C ARG A 39 -0.13 -9.75 -3.07
N PRO A 40 0.18 -8.58 -3.66
CA PRO A 40 -0.42 -8.16 -4.94
C PRO A 40 -0.17 -9.16 -6.07
N SER A 41 1.06 -9.69 -6.16
CA SER A 41 1.44 -10.68 -7.17
C SER A 41 0.70 -12.01 -6.99
N GLN A 42 0.46 -12.42 -5.74
CA GLN A 42 -0.33 -13.60 -5.43
C GLN A 42 -1.79 -13.41 -5.84
N ILE A 43 -2.40 -12.29 -5.47
CA ILE A 43 -3.79 -11.97 -5.85
C ILE A 43 -3.94 -11.92 -7.38
N ALA A 44 -3.05 -11.21 -8.09
CA ALA A 44 -3.07 -11.18 -9.55
C ALA A 44 -3.02 -12.58 -10.19
N ARG A 45 -2.30 -13.52 -9.57
CA ARG A 45 -2.14 -14.89 -10.09
C ARG A 45 -3.33 -15.78 -9.81
N TYR A 46 -3.87 -15.71 -8.59
CA TYR A 46 -4.88 -16.65 -8.11
C TYR A 46 -6.32 -16.10 -8.15
N GLU A 47 -6.47 -14.79 -8.16
CA GLU A 47 -7.75 -14.06 -8.23
C GLU A 47 -7.72 -13.01 -9.37
N PRO A 48 -7.56 -13.43 -10.64
CA PRO A 48 -7.32 -12.51 -11.76
C PRO A 48 -8.49 -11.56 -12.09
N HIS A 49 -9.65 -11.74 -11.45
CA HIS A 49 -10.81 -10.88 -11.56
C HIS A 49 -10.72 -9.64 -10.66
N ARG A 50 -9.79 -9.59 -9.71
CA ARG A 50 -9.59 -8.46 -8.80
C ARG A 50 -8.93 -7.29 -9.53
N SER A 51 -9.37 -6.07 -9.21
CA SER A 51 -8.91 -4.84 -9.84
C SER A 51 -7.50 -4.44 -9.37
N GLU A 52 -6.79 -3.64 -10.17
CA GLU A 52 -5.49 -3.06 -9.78
C GLU A 52 -5.59 -2.21 -8.49
N ARG A 53 -6.78 -1.66 -8.21
CA ARG A 53 -7.09 -0.93 -6.97
C ARG A 53 -7.20 -1.86 -5.77
N TYR A 54 -7.82 -3.02 -5.93
CA TYR A 54 -7.80 -4.07 -4.90
C TYR A 54 -6.36 -4.54 -4.61
N LEU A 55 -5.53 -4.70 -5.65
CA LEU A 55 -4.13 -5.07 -5.46
C LEU A 55 -3.34 -3.98 -4.73
N ALA A 56 -3.54 -2.71 -5.07
CA ALA A 56 -2.98 -1.58 -4.36
C ALA A 56 -3.44 -1.51 -2.89
N ALA A 57 -4.75 -1.73 -2.65
CA ALA A 57 -5.33 -1.81 -1.30
C ALA A 57 -4.67 -2.94 -0.50
N SER A 58 -4.47 -4.12 -1.09
CA SER A 58 -3.85 -5.27 -0.42
C SER A 58 -2.42 -5.00 0.04
N LEU A 59 -1.65 -4.28 -0.78
CA LEU A 59 -0.30 -3.82 -0.46
C LEU A 59 -0.31 -2.83 0.70
N ALA A 60 -1.12 -1.78 0.56
CA ALA A 60 -1.23 -0.72 1.55
C ALA A 60 -1.71 -1.28 2.90
N TYR A 61 -2.79 -2.06 2.88
CA TYR A 61 -3.37 -2.73 4.05
C TYR A 61 -2.34 -3.60 4.76
N GLY A 62 -1.60 -4.46 4.04
CA GLY A 62 -0.60 -5.34 4.63
C GLY A 62 0.53 -4.58 5.34
N ILE A 63 0.98 -3.45 4.79
CA ILE A 63 2.00 -2.60 5.41
C ILE A 63 1.44 -1.90 6.65
N VAL A 64 0.25 -1.33 6.56
CA VAL A 64 -0.37 -0.61 7.68
C VAL A 64 -0.66 -1.57 8.82
N LYS A 65 -1.36 -2.68 8.54
CA LYS A 65 -1.86 -3.61 9.55
C LYS A 65 -0.75 -4.38 10.27
N ASN A 66 0.30 -4.77 9.55
CA ASN A 66 1.34 -5.59 10.14
C ASN A 66 2.41 -4.77 10.88
N HIS A 67 2.49 -3.46 10.60
CA HIS A 67 3.49 -2.55 11.14
C HIS A 67 4.95 -3.06 11.00
N PRO A 68 5.44 -3.33 9.77
CA PRO A 68 6.77 -3.90 9.59
C PRO A 68 7.94 -2.97 9.90
N PHE A 69 7.71 -1.66 9.91
CA PHE A 69 8.70 -0.65 10.26
C PHE A 69 8.49 -0.15 11.69
N MET A 70 9.55 0.36 12.33
CA MET A 70 9.48 0.96 13.66
C MET A 70 8.56 2.20 13.69
N ASP A 71 8.58 3.02 12.64
CA ASP A 71 7.66 4.15 12.45
C ASP A 71 7.32 4.33 10.95
N GLY A 72 6.27 5.09 10.68
CA GLY A 72 5.90 5.52 9.34
C GLY A 72 5.03 4.55 8.56
N ASN A 73 4.60 3.43 9.14
CA ASN A 73 3.84 2.37 8.45
C ASN A 73 2.63 2.88 7.65
N LYS A 74 1.83 3.81 8.22
CA LYS A 74 0.68 4.42 7.51
C LYS A 74 1.11 5.16 6.25
N ARG A 75 2.11 6.04 6.39
CA ARG A 75 2.67 6.85 5.28
C ARG A 75 3.35 5.96 4.24
N THR A 76 4.08 4.93 4.68
CA THR A 76 4.73 3.95 3.80
C THR A 76 3.71 3.13 3.02
N GLY A 77 2.67 2.62 3.68
CA GLY A 77 1.61 1.83 3.03
C GLY A 77 0.86 2.65 1.98
N PHE A 78 0.52 3.90 2.31
CA PHE A 78 -0.09 4.83 1.37
C PHE A 78 0.80 5.04 0.15
N LEU A 79 2.06 5.42 0.35
CA LEU A 79 2.96 5.69 -0.77
C LEU A 79 3.25 4.44 -1.62
N LEU A 80 3.36 3.25 -1.02
CA LEU A 80 3.53 2.02 -1.77
C LEU A 80 2.30 1.70 -2.64
N GLY A 81 1.09 1.81 -2.10
CA GLY A 81 -0.14 1.66 -2.89
C GLY A 81 -0.27 2.70 -4.00
N HIS A 82 0.07 3.97 -3.70
CA HIS A 82 0.10 5.06 -4.67
C HIS A 82 1.09 4.79 -5.82
N MET A 83 2.32 4.39 -5.50
CA MET A 83 3.32 4.09 -6.51
C MET A 83 2.98 2.84 -7.32
N TYR A 84 2.33 1.84 -6.70
CA TYR A 84 1.80 0.69 -7.41
C TYR A 84 0.79 1.10 -8.48
N LEU A 85 -0.23 1.88 -8.12
CA LEU A 85 -1.23 2.38 -9.07
C LEU A 85 -0.59 3.19 -10.20
N ARG A 86 0.36 4.07 -9.89
CA ARG A 86 1.09 4.83 -10.90
C ARG A 86 1.90 3.93 -11.85
N ALA A 87 2.51 2.87 -11.35
CA ALA A 87 3.24 1.92 -12.18
C ALA A 87 2.31 1.06 -13.07
N GLN A 88 1.04 0.96 -12.72
CA GLN A 88 0.00 0.31 -13.51
C GLN A 88 -0.72 1.27 -14.47
N GLY A 89 -0.30 2.54 -14.53
CA GLY A 89 -0.86 3.54 -15.44
C GLY A 89 -2.06 4.32 -14.88
N PHE A 90 -2.39 4.15 -13.61
CA PHE A 90 -3.44 4.92 -12.93
C PHE A 90 -2.85 6.20 -12.31
N PRO A 91 -3.66 7.24 -12.03
CA PRO A 91 -3.13 8.51 -11.51
C PRO A 91 -2.58 8.45 -10.07
N GLY A 92 -2.89 7.39 -9.30
CA GLY A 92 -2.42 7.20 -7.91
C GLY A 92 -3.57 7.17 -6.90
N LEU A 93 -3.25 7.25 -5.60
CA LEU A 93 -4.26 7.23 -4.52
C LEU A 93 -4.95 8.57 -4.26
N VAL A 94 -4.40 9.70 -4.72
CA VAL A 94 -4.98 11.03 -4.50
C VAL A 94 -5.25 11.67 -5.85
N MET A 95 -6.51 11.97 -6.13
CA MET A 95 -6.91 12.65 -7.36
C MET A 95 -7.35 14.11 -7.14
N ARG A 96 -7.83 14.46 -5.95
CA ARG A 96 -8.29 15.81 -5.59
C ARG A 96 -7.93 16.15 -4.14
N ASP A 97 -7.79 17.44 -3.85
CA ASP A 97 -7.42 17.94 -2.52
C ASP A 97 -8.48 17.62 -1.44
N GLU A 98 -9.76 17.57 -1.82
CA GLU A 98 -10.88 17.22 -0.93
C GLU A 98 -10.83 15.76 -0.44
N ASP A 99 -10.11 14.87 -1.14
CA ASP A 99 -10.02 13.45 -0.83
C ASP A 99 -8.92 13.14 0.21
N VAL A 100 -8.05 14.11 0.53
CA VAL A 100 -6.87 13.89 1.40
C VAL A 100 -7.28 13.50 2.82
N THR A 101 -8.18 14.25 3.47
CA THR A 101 -8.65 13.94 4.83
C THR A 101 -9.27 12.55 4.89
N ARG A 102 -10.08 12.20 3.89
CA ARG A 102 -10.75 10.90 3.80
C ARG A 102 -9.76 9.74 3.66
N ILE A 103 -8.72 9.91 2.87
CA ILE A 103 -7.64 8.92 2.74
C ILE A 103 -6.87 8.78 4.05
N VAL A 104 -6.58 9.88 4.73
CA VAL A 104 -5.92 9.82 6.05
C VAL A 104 -6.78 9.03 7.04
N ASP A 105 -8.07 9.31 7.12
CA ASP A 105 -9.00 8.61 8.01
C ASP A 105 -9.09 7.12 7.70
N LEU A 106 -9.10 6.73 6.42
CA LEU A 106 -9.07 5.32 6.02
C LEU A 106 -7.80 4.61 6.50
N PHE A 107 -6.63 5.22 6.30
CA PHE A 107 -5.36 4.63 6.74
C PHE A 107 -5.19 4.62 8.26
N VAL A 108 -5.87 5.53 8.97
CA VAL A 108 -6.02 5.46 10.44
C VAL A 108 -6.90 4.27 10.80
N GLY A 109 -8.05 4.11 10.15
CA GLY A 109 -8.98 3.01 10.40
C GLY A 109 -8.40 1.63 10.10
N VAL A 110 -7.54 1.51 9.09
CA VAL A 110 -6.81 0.24 8.84
C VAL A 110 -5.84 -0.07 9.99
N ALA A 111 -5.19 0.95 10.56
CA ALA A 111 -4.24 0.77 11.64
C ALA A 111 -4.92 0.39 12.97
N ASP A 112 -6.07 0.97 13.28
CA ASP A 112 -6.85 0.62 14.47
C ASP A 112 -7.75 -0.62 14.26
N GLY A 113 -7.96 -1.03 13.02
CA GLY A 113 -8.74 -2.21 12.64
C GLY A 113 -10.23 -1.96 12.43
N SER A 114 -10.68 -0.69 12.39
CA SER A 114 -12.04 -0.31 12.03
C SER A 114 -12.32 -0.31 10.53
N VAL A 115 -11.29 -0.41 9.69
CA VAL A 115 -11.39 -0.54 8.23
C VAL A 115 -10.69 -1.81 7.77
N ASP A 116 -11.42 -2.69 7.08
CA ASP A 116 -10.86 -3.91 6.50
C ASP A 116 -10.33 -3.72 5.06
N LEU A 117 -9.84 -4.81 4.47
CA LEU A 117 -9.27 -4.77 3.11
C LEU A 117 -10.34 -4.49 2.04
N GLU A 118 -11.54 -5.04 2.19
CA GLU A 118 -12.59 -4.89 1.20
C GLU A 118 -13.12 -3.44 1.24
N GLU A 119 -13.33 -2.89 2.42
CA GLU A 119 -13.71 -1.49 2.63
C GLU A 119 -12.66 -0.52 2.06
N LEU A 120 -11.37 -0.79 2.31
CA LEU A 120 -10.29 0.00 1.72
C LEU A 120 -10.33 -0.08 0.19
N SER A 121 -10.49 -1.27 -0.36
CA SER A 121 -10.57 -1.49 -1.81
C SER A 121 -11.73 -0.71 -2.44
N GLU A 122 -12.96 -0.89 -1.93
CA GLU A 122 -14.15 -0.19 -2.44
C GLU A 122 -14.01 1.33 -2.41
N MET A 123 -13.32 1.84 -1.40
CA MET A 123 -13.02 3.26 -1.30
C MET A 123 -12.06 3.72 -2.39
N LEU A 124 -11.00 2.94 -2.66
CA LEU A 124 -10.08 3.23 -3.77
C LEU A 124 -10.79 3.14 -5.12
N GLU A 125 -11.68 2.17 -5.32
CA GLU A 125 -12.46 2.04 -6.56
C GLU A 125 -13.34 3.25 -6.87
N ARG A 126 -13.87 3.91 -5.83
CA ARG A 126 -14.73 5.09 -6.00
C ARG A 126 -13.97 6.40 -6.23
N HIS A 127 -12.67 6.46 -5.87
CA HIS A 127 -11.93 7.72 -5.79
C HIS A 127 -10.58 7.71 -6.53
N THR A 128 -10.27 6.61 -7.24
CA THR A 128 -9.09 6.49 -8.11
C THR A 128 -9.46 5.87 -9.45
#